data_AF-A0A094ABU9-F1
#
_entry.id   AF-A0A094ABU9-F1
#
_cell.length_a   1.000
_cell.length_b   1.000
_cell.length_c   1.000
_cell.angle_alpha   90.00
_cell.angle_beta   90.00
_cell.angle_gamma   90.00
#
_symmetry.space_group_name_H-M   'P 1'
#
loop_
_entity.id
_entity.type
_entity.pdbx_description
1 polymer ?
#
loop_
_entity_poly.entity_id
_entity_poly.type
_entity_poly.pdbx_seq_one_letter_code
_entity_poly.pdbx_strand_id
1 'polypeptide(L)'
;MNGLINKSRKPKFELILQIIDLNNVPLVAGQSYVKWHLPMSTAAEHRGATPKAPIKEHKVTWEYERSLTVRLSMDKTNMLQECFIEFEVIQDYNGGARGEKITIGRVRLNLAEYADIHDEEGQVMVRRYLMQDSKINSTVKIGLGMSQIDGDRNFIAPPLRTAAVFEGFTGVMAVEQEKDKQGYTGAVGINKELAEMQDMYRQTLAASWLCGKGTLAADQCIEDIFNGGDGWGNKPAPNSQNPAVQTAPGIDDSEDEGMG
;
A
#
# COMPACT_ATOMS: atom_id res chain seq x y z
N MET A 1 8.39 -46.04 17.01
CA MET A 1 8.33 -46.14 15.53
C MET A 1 8.61 -44.76 14.95
N ASN A 2 9.85 -44.51 14.53
CA ASN A 2 10.23 -43.26 13.88
C ASN A 2 9.69 -43.30 12.45
N GLY A 3 8.60 -42.58 12.20
CA GLY A 3 8.05 -42.44 10.86
C GLY A 3 9.09 -41.81 9.94
N LEU A 4 9.54 -42.55 8.93
CA LEU A 4 10.32 -42.01 7.83
C LEU A 4 9.48 -40.94 7.13
N ILE A 5 9.70 -39.68 7.48
CA ILE A 5 9.24 -38.57 6.67
C ILE A 5 10.00 -38.66 5.35
N ASN A 6 9.29 -39.10 4.31
CA ASN A 6 9.80 -39.16 2.95
C ASN A 6 10.42 -37.80 2.60
N LYS A 7 11.69 -37.78 2.18
CA LYS A 7 12.43 -36.57 1.80
C LYS A 7 11.68 -35.76 0.73
N SER A 8 10.85 -36.43 -0.08
CA SER A 8 9.97 -35.81 -1.07
C SER A 8 8.97 -34.81 -0.48
N ARG A 9 8.64 -34.91 0.82
CA ARG A 9 7.64 -34.05 1.49
C ARG A 9 8.20 -32.76 2.07
N LYS A 10 9.47 -32.45 1.78
CA LYS A 10 10.15 -31.25 2.26
C LYS A 10 10.87 -30.50 1.13
N PRO A 11 10.12 -29.80 0.25
CA PRO A 11 10.69 -29.00 -0.81
C PRO A 11 11.65 -27.93 -0.25
N LYS A 12 12.71 -27.69 -1.00
CA LYS A 12 13.80 -26.78 -0.67
C LYS A 12 13.70 -25.58 -1.59
N PHE A 13 13.75 -24.40 -0.99
CA PHE A 13 13.62 -23.12 -1.67
C PHE A 13 14.86 -22.29 -1.41
N GLU A 14 15.25 -21.50 -2.39
CA GLU A 14 16.07 -20.32 -2.20
C GLU A 14 15.17 -19.15 -1.81
N LEU A 15 15.47 -18.55 -0.66
CA LEU A 15 14.83 -17.35 -0.15
C LEU A 15 15.77 -16.17 -0.39
N ILE A 16 15.30 -15.19 -1.16
CA ILE A 16 15.93 -13.88 -1.30
C ILE A 16 15.18 -12.93 -0.37
N LEU A 17 15.88 -12.47 0.68
CA LEU A 17 15.37 -11.53 1.66
C LEU A 17 15.93 -10.14 1.39
N GLN A 18 15.05 -9.15 1.22
CA GLN A 18 15.41 -7.74 1.15
C GLN A 18 14.77 -6.95 2.29
N ILE A 19 15.56 -6.14 3.01
CA ILE A 19 15.08 -5.20 4.03
C ILE A 19 15.51 -3.80 3.59
N ILE A 20 14.54 -2.99 3.15
CA ILE A 20 14.81 -1.81 2.32
C ILE A 20 14.80 -0.53 3.15
N ASP A 21 13.63 -0.16 3.66
CA ASP A 21 13.41 1.10 4.38
C ASP A 21 12.44 0.96 5.56
N LEU A 22 12.51 1.93 6.48
CA LEU A 22 11.57 2.16 7.57
C LEU A 22 11.14 3.62 7.52
N ASN A 23 9.83 3.85 7.59
CA ASN A 23 9.20 5.17 7.54
C ASN A 23 8.39 5.46 8.81
N ASN A 24 8.17 6.74 9.08
CA ASN A 24 7.39 7.29 10.19
C ASN A 24 7.98 6.99 11.57
N VAL A 25 9.31 7.07 11.70
CA VAL A 25 10.02 6.86 12.97
C VAL A 25 9.84 8.11 13.86
N PRO A 26 9.29 8.00 15.09
CA PRO A 26 8.90 9.14 15.93
C PRO A 26 10.12 9.92 16.42
N LEU A 27 11.16 9.22 16.85
CA LEU A 27 12.37 9.80 17.39
C LEU A 27 13.44 9.82 16.31
N VAL A 28 13.72 11.00 15.77
CA VAL A 28 14.69 11.23 14.69
C VAL A 28 16.17 11.17 15.13
N ALA A 29 16.42 10.65 16.33
CA ALA A 29 17.76 10.60 16.91
C ALA A 29 18.22 9.15 17.11
N GLY A 30 19.51 8.91 16.84
CA GLY A 30 20.14 7.60 16.97
C GLY A 30 20.21 6.82 15.65
N GLN A 31 20.43 5.51 15.78
CA GLN A 31 20.54 4.58 14.66
C GLN A 31 19.48 3.50 14.79
N SER A 32 19.09 2.90 13.67
CA SER A 32 18.19 1.75 13.67
C SER A 32 18.74 0.59 12.85
N TYR A 33 18.37 -0.62 13.25
CA TYR A 33 18.71 -1.86 12.57
C TYR A 33 17.59 -2.88 12.78
N VAL A 34 17.48 -3.84 11.87
CA VAL A 34 16.48 -4.89 11.92
C VAL A 34 17.17 -6.21 12.18
N LYS A 35 16.76 -6.93 13.22
CA LYS A 35 17.12 -8.34 13.42
C LYS A 35 16.08 -9.20 12.75
N TRP A 36 16.50 -10.29 12.13
CA TRP A 36 15.60 -11.25 11.54
C TRP A 36 16.00 -12.68 11.89
N HIS A 37 15.03 -13.58 11.99
CA HIS A 37 15.28 -15.00 12.20
C HIS A 37 14.10 -15.87 11.77
N LEU A 38 14.37 -17.15 11.53
CA LEU A 38 13.36 -18.18 11.30
C LEU A 38 13.17 -18.98 12.61
N PRO A 39 12.06 -18.81 13.35
CA PRO A 39 11.86 -19.46 14.66
C PRO A 39 11.92 -20.99 14.59
N MET A 40 11.55 -21.56 13.44
CA MET A 40 11.52 -23.01 13.19
C MET A 40 12.89 -23.59 12.82
N SER A 41 13.96 -22.77 12.78
CA SER A 41 15.31 -23.23 12.49
C SER A 41 16.33 -22.73 13.50
N THR A 42 17.27 -23.61 13.84
CA THR A 42 18.42 -23.31 14.68
C THR A 42 19.69 -23.03 13.88
N ALA A 43 19.63 -23.09 12.54
CA ALA A 43 20.78 -22.85 11.68
C ALA A 43 21.31 -21.42 11.82
N ALA A 44 22.63 -21.26 11.88
CA ALA A 44 23.25 -19.94 12.05
C ALA A 44 22.96 -18.99 10.87
N GLU A 45 22.73 -19.54 9.68
CA GLU A 45 22.38 -18.79 8.46
C GLU A 45 20.91 -18.34 8.42
N HIS A 46 20.06 -18.89 9.28
CA HIS A 46 18.62 -18.58 9.37
C HIS A 46 18.32 -17.43 10.35
N ARG A 47 19.34 -16.66 10.70
CA ARG A 47 19.26 -15.47 11.54
C ARG A 47 20.27 -14.44 11.09
N GLY A 48 19.93 -13.17 11.25
CA GLY A 48 20.81 -12.09 10.86
C GLY A 48 20.34 -10.75 11.40
N ALA A 49 21.10 -9.71 11.05
CA ALA A 49 20.74 -8.35 11.33
C ALA A 49 21.24 -7.44 10.21
N THR A 50 20.50 -6.37 9.93
CA THR A 50 20.98 -5.31 9.04
C THR A 50 22.09 -4.50 9.73
N PRO A 51 22.96 -3.83 8.96
CA PRO A 51 23.84 -2.82 9.51
C PRO A 51 23.04 -1.71 10.22
N LYS A 52 23.64 -1.08 11.22
CA LYS A 52 23.06 0.10 11.86
C LYS A 52 23.07 1.27 10.88
N ALA A 53 21.91 1.86 10.65
CA ALA A 53 21.75 3.02 9.77
C ALA A 53 21.21 4.23 10.58
N PRO A 54 21.69 5.45 10.29
CA PRO A 54 21.20 6.65 10.97
C PRO A 54 19.75 6.95 10.58
N ILE A 55 18.99 7.50 11.53
CA ILE A 55 17.64 8.00 11.27
C ILE A 55 17.74 9.41 10.70
N LYS A 56 17.18 9.63 9.51
CA LYS A 56 17.13 10.93 8.82
C LYS A 56 15.70 11.20 8.36
N GLU A 57 15.16 12.37 8.64
CA GLU A 57 13.81 12.77 8.18
C GLU A 57 12.71 11.74 8.52
N HIS A 58 12.75 11.17 9.73
CA HIS A 58 11.82 10.11 10.18
C HIS A 58 11.90 8.81 9.36
N LYS A 59 13.01 8.61 8.63
CA LYS A 59 13.25 7.45 7.77
C LYS A 59 14.60 6.81 8.04
N VAL A 60 14.69 5.52 7.72
CA VAL A 60 15.92 4.75 7.76
C VAL A 60 15.98 3.90 6.50
N THR A 61 17.14 3.85 5.86
CA THR A 61 17.38 3.03 4.67
C THR A 61 18.53 2.09 4.96
N TRP A 62 18.34 0.80 4.69
CA TRP A 62 19.36 -0.25 4.89
C TRP A 62 19.85 -0.87 3.60
N GLU A 63 18.97 -1.02 2.60
CA GLU A 63 19.28 -1.72 1.33
C GLU A 63 19.94 -3.09 1.58
N TYR A 64 19.45 -3.80 2.59
CA TYR A 64 20.01 -5.08 2.99
C TYR A 64 19.42 -6.19 2.13
N GLU A 65 20.29 -7.03 1.55
CA GLU A 65 19.90 -8.23 0.81
C GLU A 65 20.63 -9.46 1.36
N ARG A 66 19.90 -10.58 1.45
CA ARG A 66 20.46 -11.87 1.83
C ARG A 66 19.75 -13.01 1.12
N SER A 67 20.52 -13.87 0.46
CA SER A 67 20.04 -15.17 -0.02
C SER A 67 20.34 -16.27 1.00
N LEU A 68 19.35 -17.12 1.28
CA LEU A 68 19.50 -18.31 2.11
C LEU A 68 18.60 -19.44 1.62
N THR A 69 18.95 -20.67 1.98
CA THR A 69 18.13 -21.84 1.68
C THR A 69 17.13 -22.09 2.80
N VAL A 70 15.88 -22.38 2.47
CA VAL A 70 14.86 -22.81 3.44
C VAL A 70 14.19 -24.12 3.00
N ARG A 71 13.79 -24.97 3.95
CA ARG A 71 13.03 -26.20 3.68
C ARG A 71 11.65 -26.07 4.29
N LEU A 72 10.62 -26.14 3.45
CA LEU A 72 9.24 -26.11 3.91
C LEU A 72 8.72 -27.54 4.03
N SER A 73 7.75 -27.78 4.92
CA SER A 73 7.14 -29.09 5.10
C SER A 73 5.76 -29.11 4.45
N MET A 74 5.42 -30.19 3.76
CA MET A 74 4.09 -30.39 3.19
C MET A 74 3.18 -31.18 4.12
N ASP A 75 1.89 -30.82 4.14
CA ASP A 75 0.83 -31.56 4.80
C ASP A 75 0.32 -32.73 3.91
N LYS A 76 -0.63 -33.54 4.40
CA LYS A 76 -1.13 -34.71 3.66
C LYS A 76 -1.89 -34.34 2.39
N THR A 77 -2.32 -33.09 2.26
CA THR A 77 -3.01 -32.53 1.09
C THR A 77 -2.04 -31.84 0.11
N ASN A 78 -0.73 -31.99 0.35
CA ASN A 78 0.36 -31.29 -0.34
C ASN A 78 0.37 -29.76 -0.14
N MET A 79 -0.40 -29.23 0.80
CA MET A 79 -0.33 -27.84 1.19
C MET A 79 0.94 -27.56 1.98
N LEU A 80 1.64 -26.47 1.65
CA LEU A 80 2.80 -26.02 2.42
C LEU A 80 2.38 -25.58 3.82
N GLN A 81 3.04 -26.13 4.84
CA GLN A 81 2.86 -25.70 6.22
C GLN A 81 3.43 -24.30 6.43
N GLU A 82 2.81 -23.54 7.33
CA GLU A 82 3.26 -22.20 7.67
C GLU A 82 4.71 -22.20 8.15
N CYS A 83 5.53 -21.36 7.53
CA CYS A 83 6.93 -21.18 7.87
C CYS A 83 7.18 -19.70 8.07
N PHE A 84 7.26 -19.26 9.33
CA PHE A 84 7.37 -17.84 9.63
C PHE A 84 8.81 -17.35 9.65
N ILE A 85 9.02 -16.16 9.11
CA ILE A 85 10.18 -15.32 9.35
C ILE A 85 9.75 -14.12 10.22
N GLU A 86 10.54 -13.82 11.24
CA GLU A 86 10.27 -12.75 12.18
C GLU A 86 11.35 -11.67 12.09
N PHE A 87 10.90 -10.42 12.05
CA PHE A 87 11.69 -9.21 12.00
C PHE A 87 11.45 -8.41 13.28
N GLU A 88 12.51 -7.98 13.93
CA GLU A 88 12.50 -7.09 15.09
C GLU A 88 13.24 -5.81 14.73
N VAL A 89 12.52 -4.69 14.68
CA VAL A 89 13.07 -3.38 14.36
C VAL A 89 13.51 -2.71 15.65
N ILE A 90 14.79 -2.38 15.75
CA ILE A 90 15.40 -1.82 16.97
C ILE A 90 15.98 -0.45 16.66
N GLN A 91 15.81 0.48 17.59
CA GLN A 91 16.50 1.76 17.62
C GLN A 91 17.49 1.78 18.77
N ASP A 92 18.70 2.23 18.45
CA ASP A 92 19.82 2.42 19.36
C ASP A 92 20.03 3.91 19.55
N TYR A 93 19.77 4.40 20.76
CA TYR A 93 19.92 5.80 21.12
C TYR A 93 21.30 6.02 21.76
N ASN A 94 22.12 6.84 21.11
CA ASN A 94 23.49 7.11 21.53
C ASN A 94 23.62 8.15 22.67
N GLY A 95 22.53 8.50 23.36
CA GLY A 95 22.51 9.60 24.33
C GLY A 95 22.82 9.24 25.78
N GLY A 96 23.27 8.02 26.09
CA GLY A 96 23.55 7.59 27.47
C GLY A 96 24.81 6.72 27.63
N ALA A 97 25.34 6.63 28.85
CA ALA A 97 26.56 5.87 29.20
C ALA A 97 26.47 4.35 28.95
N ARG A 98 25.28 3.85 28.62
CA ARG A 98 24.98 2.44 28.32
C ARG A 98 23.91 2.45 27.23
N GLY A 99 24.34 2.44 25.95
CA GLY A 99 23.48 2.62 24.78
C GLY A 99 22.10 1.98 24.95
N GLU A 100 21.06 2.82 24.97
CA GLU A 100 19.70 2.41 25.25
C GLU A 100 19.08 1.89 23.96
N LYS A 101 18.64 0.62 23.98
CA LYS A 101 18.03 -0.04 22.83
C LYS A 101 16.55 -0.21 23.09
N ILE A 102 15.75 0.29 22.16
CA ILE A 102 14.29 0.14 22.18
C ILE A 102 13.84 -0.64 20.95
N THR A 103 13.03 -1.67 21.17
CA THR A 103 12.33 -2.35 20.07
C THR A 103 11.17 -1.46 19.64
N ILE A 104 11.22 -1.00 18.39
CA ILE A 104 10.19 -0.16 17.79
C ILE A 104 8.94 -0.99 17.47
N GLY A 105 9.14 -2.19 16.95
CA GLY A 105 8.04 -3.05 16.52
C GLY A 105 8.56 -4.33 15.87
N ARG A 106 7.61 -5.20 15.50
CA ARG A 106 7.87 -6.52 14.94
C ARG A 106 7.05 -6.75 13.67
N VAL A 107 7.60 -7.52 12.74
CA VAL A 107 6.87 -8.01 11.56
C VAL A 107 7.07 -9.51 11.46
N ARG A 108 5.99 -10.23 11.19
CA ARG A 108 6.01 -11.69 11.02
C ARG A 108 5.36 -12.05 9.70
N LEU A 109 6.11 -12.71 8.83
CA LEU A 109 5.66 -13.07 7.48
C LEU A 109 5.72 -14.59 7.31
N ASN A 110 4.72 -15.17 6.65
CA ASN A 110 4.69 -16.59 6.34
C ASN A 110 5.33 -16.83 4.96
N LEU A 111 6.50 -17.47 4.92
CA LEU A 111 7.22 -17.80 3.69
C LEU A 111 6.46 -18.77 2.78
N ALA A 112 5.60 -19.62 3.34
CA ALA A 112 4.80 -20.56 2.54
C ALA A 112 3.87 -19.84 1.56
N GLU A 113 3.41 -18.64 1.93
CA GLU A 113 2.56 -17.80 1.07
C GLU A 113 3.32 -17.24 -0.13
N TYR A 114 4.66 -17.26 -0.16
CA TYR A 114 5.47 -16.68 -1.23
C TYR A 114 5.99 -17.73 -2.22
N ALA A 115 5.74 -19.01 -1.97
CA ALA A 115 6.37 -20.12 -2.69
C ALA A 115 5.92 -20.32 -4.15
N ASP A 116 4.74 -19.83 -4.54
CA ASP A 116 4.13 -20.07 -5.87
C ASP A 116 3.96 -18.81 -6.72
N ILE A 117 4.22 -17.62 -6.14
CA ILE A 117 3.94 -16.34 -6.83
C ILE A 117 5.09 -15.91 -7.73
N HIS A 118 6.29 -16.45 -7.49
CA HIS A 118 7.52 -16.05 -8.15
C HIS A 118 8.40 -17.28 -8.48
N ASP A 119 7.83 -18.26 -9.21
CA ASP A 119 8.63 -19.38 -9.77
C ASP A 119 9.61 -18.91 -10.86
N GLU A 120 9.60 -17.62 -11.22
CA GLU A 120 10.66 -16.99 -12.00
C GLU A 120 11.87 -16.68 -11.09
N GLU A 121 13.01 -17.30 -11.42
CA GLU A 121 14.27 -17.14 -10.68
C GLU A 121 14.65 -15.66 -10.52
N GLY A 122 14.83 -15.23 -9.27
CA GLY A 122 15.31 -13.89 -8.93
C GLY A 122 14.22 -12.82 -8.76
N GLN A 123 12.93 -13.15 -8.95
CA GLN A 123 11.86 -12.19 -8.69
C GLN A 123 11.57 -12.07 -7.18
N VAL A 124 11.61 -10.83 -6.68
CA VAL A 124 11.35 -10.51 -5.26
C VAL A 124 10.07 -9.71 -5.13
N MET A 125 9.14 -10.16 -4.29
CA MET A 125 7.94 -9.39 -3.98
C MET A 125 8.23 -8.36 -2.91
N VAL A 126 8.17 -7.09 -3.27
CA VAL A 126 8.44 -5.99 -2.35
C VAL A 126 7.14 -5.37 -1.85
N ARG A 127 6.95 -5.35 -0.53
CA ARG A 127 5.75 -4.78 0.12
C ARG A 127 6.10 -3.93 1.33
N ARG A 128 5.17 -3.05 1.69
CA ARG A 128 5.24 -2.20 2.89
C ARG A 128 4.32 -2.76 3.96
N TYR A 129 4.89 -3.08 5.11
CA TYR A 129 4.19 -3.70 6.24
C TYR A 129 4.08 -2.72 7.39
N LEU A 130 2.88 -2.63 7.97
CA LEU A 130 2.70 -2.00 9.28
C LEU A 130 3.30 -2.91 10.36
N MET A 131 4.08 -2.31 11.26
CA MET A 131 4.68 -3.08 12.35
C MET A 131 3.65 -3.40 13.44
N GLN A 132 3.72 -4.62 13.96
CA GLN A 132 3.01 -5.06 15.14
C GLN A 132 3.81 -4.73 16.40
N ASP A 133 3.15 -4.80 17.56
CA ASP A 133 3.74 -4.47 18.87
C ASP A 133 4.45 -3.10 18.87
N SER A 134 3.91 -2.17 18.08
CA SER A 134 4.47 -0.84 17.89
C SER A 134 3.53 0.21 18.46
N LYS A 135 4.10 1.18 19.19
CA LYS A 135 3.34 2.34 19.69
C LYS A 135 3.14 3.42 18.62
N ILE A 136 3.58 3.14 17.40
CA ILE A 136 3.68 4.10 16.31
C ILE A 136 3.25 3.46 14.99
N ASN A 137 2.76 4.29 14.07
CA ASN A 137 2.38 3.87 12.72
C ASN A 137 3.61 3.83 11.78
N SER A 138 4.72 3.31 12.30
CA SER A 138 5.91 3.06 11.49
C SER A 138 5.68 1.87 10.57
N THR A 139 6.19 1.99 9.34
CA THR A 139 6.04 0.97 8.31
C THR A 139 7.41 0.56 7.79
N VAL A 140 7.59 -0.72 7.54
CA VAL A 140 8.86 -1.28 7.03
C VAL A 140 8.64 -1.88 5.64
N LYS A 141 9.54 -1.60 4.71
CA LYS A 141 9.52 -2.15 3.35
C LYS A 141 10.42 -3.38 3.28
N ILE A 142 9.82 -4.53 3.01
CA ILE A 142 10.50 -5.84 2.97
C ILE A 142 10.19 -6.51 1.62
N GLY A 143 11.22 -7.08 1.01
CA GLY A 143 11.13 -7.92 -0.17
C GLY A 143 11.36 -9.39 0.17
N LEU A 144 10.51 -10.27 -0.35
CA LEU A 144 10.70 -11.72 -0.27
C LEU A 144 10.57 -12.35 -1.65
N GLY A 145 11.60 -13.07 -2.09
CA GLY A 145 11.58 -13.95 -3.26
C GLY A 145 11.76 -15.40 -2.81
N MET A 146 10.99 -16.32 -3.38
CA MET A 146 11.04 -17.75 -3.06
C MET A 146 11.06 -18.53 -4.36
N SER A 147 12.20 -19.16 -4.67
CA SER A 147 12.36 -19.98 -5.88
C SER A 147 12.70 -21.41 -5.47
N GLN A 148 11.99 -22.41 -6.02
CA GLN A 148 12.24 -23.79 -5.65
C GLN A 148 13.54 -24.30 -6.29
N ILE A 149 14.44 -24.85 -5.47
CA ILE A 149 15.73 -25.38 -5.93
C ILE A 149 15.82 -26.90 -5.87
N ASP A 150 15.04 -27.57 -5.01
CA ASP A 150 15.04 -29.03 -4.88
C ASP A 150 13.73 -29.55 -4.26
N GLY A 151 13.38 -30.81 -4.50
CA GLY A 151 12.17 -31.47 -3.99
C GLY A 151 10.97 -31.47 -4.95
N ASP A 152 9.82 -31.90 -4.44
CA ASP A 152 8.59 -32.06 -5.23
C ASP A 152 7.93 -30.71 -5.53
N ARG A 153 7.52 -30.50 -6.79
CA ARG A 153 6.79 -29.31 -7.28
C ARG A 153 5.27 -29.42 -7.04
N ASN A 154 4.77 -30.60 -6.66
CA ASN A 154 3.34 -30.82 -6.43
C ASN A 154 2.84 -30.23 -5.09
N PHE A 155 3.40 -29.10 -4.65
CA PHE A 155 2.94 -28.42 -3.45
C PHE A 155 1.83 -27.42 -3.79
N ILE A 156 1.01 -27.09 -2.79
CA ILE A 156 0.00 -26.03 -2.87
C ILE A 156 0.41 -24.95 -1.88
N ALA A 157 0.73 -23.75 -2.37
CA ALA A 157 1.01 -22.61 -1.50
C ALA A 157 -0.31 -22.05 -0.93
N PRO A 158 -0.36 -21.67 0.36
CA PRO A 158 -1.46 -20.90 0.90
C PRO A 158 -1.61 -19.57 0.14
N PRO A 159 -2.85 -19.06 -0.02
CA PRO A 159 -3.07 -17.80 -0.70
C PRO A 159 -2.34 -16.67 0.03
N LEU A 160 -1.73 -15.76 -0.74
CA LEU A 160 -1.13 -14.55 -0.19
C LEU A 160 -2.18 -13.76 0.57
N ARG A 161 -1.93 -13.55 1.86
CA ARG A 161 -2.72 -12.55 2.58
C ARG A 161 -2.36 -11.17 2.03
N THR A 162 -3.38 -10.39 1.69
CA THR A 162 -3.23 -8.95 1.48
C THR A 162 -2.54 -8.43 2.73
N ALA A 163 -1.29 -7.98 2.61
CA ALA A 163 -0.60 -7.38 3.72
C ALA A 163 -1.50 -6.25 4.25
N ALA A 164 -1.49 -6.00 5.56
CA ALA A 164 -2.07 -4.78 6.12
C ALA A 164 -1.21 -3.59 5.63
N VAL A 165 -1.30 -3.32 4.33
CA VAL A 165 -0.67 -2.22 3.61
C VAL A 165 -1.59 -1.04 3.84
N PHE A 166 -1.01 0.08 4.26
CA PHE A 166 -1.72 1.35 4.29
C PHE A 166 -2.33 1.60 2.90
N GLU A 167 -3.66 1.60 2.87
CA GLU A 167 -4.53 1.75 1.71
C GLU A 167 -4.47 3.20 1.22
N GLY A 168 -3.36 3.54 0.56
CA GLY A 168 -3.16 4.82 -0.11
C GLY A 168 -2.66 4.56 -1.51
N PHE A 169 -3.60 4.38 -2.45
CA PHE A 169 -3.41 4.31 -3.90
C PHE A 169 -2.78 3.03 -4.49
N THR A 170 -3.49 1.90 -4.42
CA THR A 170 -3.53 0.88 -5.49
C THR A 170 -4.83 0.08 -5.39
N GLY A 171 -5.96 0.78 -5.31
CA GLY A 171 -7.24 0.20 -5.73
C GLY A 171 -7.29 0.19 -7.26
N VAL A 172 -8.01 -0.79 -7.81
CA VAL A 172 -8.28 -0.99 -9.25
C VAL A 172 -7.22 -1.80 -10.01
N MET A 173 -7.10 -3.10 -9.71
CA MET A 173 -6.93 -4.20 -10.69
C MET A 173 -6.68 -5.54 -9.96
N ALA A 174 -7.66 -6.01 -9.18
CA ALA A 174 -7.69 -7.40 -8.72
C ALA A 174 -9.13 -7.83 -8.34
N VAL A 175 -10.13 -7.23 -8.99
CA VAL A 175 -11.54 -7.63 -8.82
C VAL A 175 -12.15 -7.93 -10.17
N GLU A 176 -11.47 -8.74 -10.97
CA GLU A 176 -12.13 -9.49 -12.04
C GLU A 176 -11.54 -10.90 -12.06
N GLN A 177 -12.45 -11.88 -12.04
CA GLN A 177 -12.26 -13.34 -11.93
C GLN A 177 -12.05 -13.81 -10.47
N GLU A 178 -12.95 -14.59 -9.85
CA GLU A 178 -13.91 -15.55 -10.38
C GLU A 178 -15.17 -15.61 -9.52
N LYS A 179 -16.32 -15.72 -10.20
CA LYS A 179 -17.58 -16.20 -9.63
C LYS A 179 -17.47 -17.71 -9.35
N ASP A 180 -18.25 -18.13 -8.36
CA ASP A 180 -18.66 -19.50 -8.06
C ASP A 180 -17.70 -20.37 -7.25
N LYS A 181 -17.90 -20.37 -5.91
CA LYS A 181 -18.46 -21.54 -5.19
C LYS A 181 -18.65 -21.24 -3.70
N GLN A 182 -19.74 -21.82 -3.19
CA GLN A 182 -20.25 -21.75 -1.83
C GLN A 182 -19.19 -21.84 -0.72
N GLY A 183 -19.32 -20.91 0.24
CA GLY A 183 -19.29 -21.26 1.67
C GLY A 183 -18.02 -20.91 2.41
N TYR A 184 -17.90 -19.68 2.92
CA TYR A 184 -17.16 -19.41 4.15
C TYR A 184 -17.86 -18.30 4.95
N THR A 185 -18.40 -18.70 6.10
CA THR A 185 -18.85 -17.83 7.17
C THR A 185 -17.64 -17.13 7.78
N GLY A 186 -17.50 -15.83 7.48
CA GLY A 186 -16.46 -14.98 8.05
C GLY A 186 -16.45 -13.56 7.48
N ALA A 187 -17.61 -13.02 7.08
CA ALA A 187 -17.72 -11.74 6.37
C ALA A 187 -18.64 -10.74 7.09
N VAL A 188 -18.72 -10.77 8.42
CA VAL A 188 -19.68 -9.90 9.14
C VAL A 188 -19.26 -8.42 9.09
N GLY A 189 -17.96 -8.11 9.00
CA GLY A 189 -17.46 -6.72 8.91
C GLY A 189 -17.50 -6.11 7.51
N ILE A 190 -17.06 -6.86 6.50
CA ILE A 190 -16.93 -6.37 5.11
C ILE A 190 -18.31 -6.13 4.48
N ASN A 191 -19.31 -6.96 4.81
CA ASN A 191 -20.66 -6.76 4.31
C ASN A 191 -21.32 -5.49 4.86
N LYS A 192 -20.99 -5.09 6.09
CA LYS A 192 -21.53 -3.87 6.69
C LYS A 192 -20.98 -2.63 5.99
N GLU A 193 -19.68 -2.58 5.75
CA GLU A 193 -19.03 -1.46 5.09
C GLU A 193 -19.40 -1.36 3.60
N LEU A 194 -19.54 -2.50 2.91
CA LEU A 194 -20.06 -2.55 1.54
C LEU A 194 -21.54 -2.13 1.46
N ALA A 195 -22.36 -2.53 2.44
CA ALA A 195 -23.75 -2.10 2.52
C ALA A 195 -23.86 -0.60 2.81
N GLU A 196 -23.03 -0.05 3.71
CA GLU A 196 -22.97 1.38 4.01
C GLU A 196 -22.52 2.20 2.79
N MET A 197 -21.54 1.70 2.02
CA MET A 197 -21.10 2.34 0.76
C MET A 197 -22.19 2.30 -0.31
N GLN A 198 -22.89 1.17 -0.46
CA GLN A 198 -24.01 1.05 -1.39
C GLN A 198 -25.20 1.92 -0.99
N ASP A 199 -25.48 2.05 0.31
CA ASP A 199 -26.54 2.94 0.81
C ASP A 199 -26.18 4.40 0.60
N MET A 200 -24.92 4.79 0.80
CA MET A 200 -24.45 6.15 0.51
C MET A 200 -24.56 6.47 -0.99
N TYR A 201 -24.19 5.52 -1.85
CA TYR A 201 -24.35 5.64 -3.30
C TYR A 201 -25.84 5.77 -3.68
N ARG A 202 -26.71 4.92 -3.13
CA ARG A 202 -28.17 4.99 -3.34
C ARG A 202 -28.78 6.30 -2.84
N GLN A 203 -28.36 6.81 -1.68
CA GLN A 203 -28.82 8.09 -1.14
C GLN A 203 -28.37 9.26 -2.00
N THR A 204 -27.12 9.25 -2.48
CA THR A 204 -26.59 10.27 -3.39
C THR A 204 -27.33 10.26 -4.73
N LEU A 205 -27.61 9.07 -5.27
CA LEU A 205 -28.35 8.92 -6.53
C LEU A 205 -29.83 9.29 -6.37
N ALA A 206 -30.46 8.95 -5.24
CA ALA A 206 -31.83 9.37 -4.93
C ALA A 206 -31.96 10.88 -4.72
N ALA A 207 -30.94 11.55 -4.15
CA ALA A 207 -30.91 13.00 -4.04
C ALA A 207 -30.89 13.69 -5.42
N SER A 208 -30.29 13.06 -6.43
CA SER A 208 -30.35 13.55 -7.82
C SER A 208 -31.74 13.41 -8.47
N TRP A 209 -32.60 12.51 -7.95
CA TRP A 209 -33.93 12.21 -8.51
C TRP A 209 -35.09 13.00 -7.89
N LEU A 210 -34.85 13.73 -6.79
CA LEU A 210 -35.86 14.58 -6.14
C LEU A 210 -35.85 16.03 -6.64
N CYS A 211 -35.09 16.33 -7.69
CA CYS A 211 -35.03 17.65 -8.30
C CYS A 211 -36.38 17.97 -8.98
N GLY A 212 -37.29 18.60 -8.24
CA GLY A 212 -38.58 19.09 -8.76
C GLY A 212 -38.37 20.23 -9.76
N LYS A 213 -39.37 20.47 -10.62
CA LYS A 213 -39.33 21.55 -11.63
C LYS A 213 -38.96 22.88 -10.97
N GLY A 214 -37.77 23.39 -11.29
CA GLY A 214 -37.26 24.68 -10.83
C GLY A 214 -36.09 24.64 -9.86
N THR A 215 -35.63 23.47 -9.41
CA THR A 215 -34.37 23.36 -8.65
C THR A 215 -33.24 22.91 -9.56
N LEU A 216 -32.01 23.36 -9.28
CA LEU A 216 -30.81 22.92 -9.99
C LEU A 216 -30.36 21.54 -9.46
N ALA A 217 -29.73 20.75 -10.32
CA ALA A 217 -29.00 19.56 -9.88
C ALA A 217 -27.79 19.97 -9.03
N ALA A 218 -27.32 19.07 -8.17
CA ALA A 218 -26.29 19.40 -7.15
C ALA A 218 -24.98 19.92 -7.77
N ASP A 219 -24.57 19.35 -8.90
CA ASP A 219 -23.42 19.80 -9.70
C ASP A 219 -23.62 21.23 -10.23
N GLN A 220 -24.78 21.53 -10.81
CA GLN A 220 -25.12 22.83 -11.36
C GLN A 220 -25.30 23.92 -10.29
N CYS A 221 -25.80 23.55 -9.10
CA CYS A 221 -25.91 24.45 -7.96
C CYS A 221 -24.52 24.90 -7.48
N ILE A 222 -23.58 23.95 -7.39
CA ILE A 222 -22.20 24.23 -6.98
C ILE A 222 -21.54 25.17 -7.99
N GLU A 223 -21.69 24.90 -9.28
CA GLU A 223 -21.16 25.77 -10.34
C GLU A 223 -21.79 27.17 -10.35
N ASP A 224 -23.09 27.30 -10.06
CA ASP A 224 -23.74 28.61 -9.97
C ASP A 224 -23.18 29.43 -8.80
N ILE A 225 -22.95 28.82 -7.64
CA ILE A 225 -22.33 29.48 -6.47
C ILE A 225 -20.91 29.96 -6.80
N PHE A 226 -20.10 29.12 -7.46
CA PHE A 226 -18.73 29.51 -7.84
C PHE A 226 -18.70 30.63 -8.89
N ASN A 227 -19.75 30.74 -9.72
CA ASN A 227 -19.92 31.81 -10.70
C ASN A 227 -20.68 33.04 -10.14
N GLY A 228 -20.87 33.13 -8.81
CA GLY A 228 -21.47 34.28 -8.14
C GLY A 228 -23.00 34.32 -8.15
N GLY A 229 -23.66 33.21 -8.46
CA GLY A 229 -25.10 33.01 -8.32
C GLY A 229 -25.51 32.58 -6.90
N ASP A 230 -26.82 32.43 -6.69
CA ASP A 230 -27.40 32.10 -5.39
C ASP A 230 -27.61 30.58 -5.20
N GLY A 231 -27.37 29.77 -6.24
CA GLY A 231 -27.54 28.32 -6.22
C GLY A 231 -29.01 27.87 -6.36
N TRP A 232 -29.96 28.79 -6.56
CA TRP A 232 -31.40 28.48 -6.64
C TRP A 232 -31.95 28.52 -8.06
N GLY A 233 -31.11 28.75 -9.07
CA GLY A 233 -31.53 28.74 -10.49
C GLY A 233 -32.42 29.90 -10.91
N ASN A 234 -32.64 30.89 -10.03
CA ASN A 234 -33.46 32.07 -10.30
C ASN A 234 -32.59 33.24 -10.81
N LYS A 235 -32.07 33.15 -12.04
CA LYS A 235 -31.52 34.35 -12.70
C LYS A 235 -32.64 35.09 -13.44
N PRO A 236 -33.03 36.31 -13.04
CA PRO A 236 -33.67 37.23 -13.97
C PRO A 236 -32.65 37.58 -15.07
N ALA A 237 -33.07 37.50 -16.33
CA ALA A 237 -32.19 37.69 -17.48
C ALA A 237 -31.41 39.01 -17.39
N PRO A 238 -30.06 39.00 -17.47
CA PRO A 238 -29.30 40.23 -17.58
C PRO A 238 -29.47 40.82 -18.98
N ASN A 239 -29.76 42.12 -18.99
CA ASN A 239 -30.00 42.95 -20.16
C ASN A 239 -28.77 42.96 -21.08
N SER A 240 -28.96 42.64 -22.37
CA SER A 240 -27.88 42.66 -23.36
C SER A 240 -27.38 44.09 -23.59
N GLN A 241 -26.22 44.45 -23.04
CA GLN A 241 -25.45 45.60 -23.51
C GLN A 241 -24.17 45.08 -24.20
N ASN A 242 -24.12 45.31 -25.51
CA ASN A 242 -22.98 45.01 -26.38
C ASN A 242 -21.74 45.83 -25.99
N PRO A 243 -20.55 45.21 -25.86
CA PRO A 243 -19.28 45.91 -25.90
C PRO A 243 -18.68 45.77 -27.31
N ALA A 244 -18.78 46.83 -28.12
CA ALA A 244 -17.99 46.96 -29.34
C ALA A 244 -17.06 48.17 -29.19
N VAL A 245 -15.87 47.93 -28.63
CA VAL A 245 -14.73 48.83 -28.81
C VAL A 245 -13.47 47.97 -28.99
N GLN A 246 -13.01 47.83 -30.23
CA GLN A 246 -11.65 47.43 -30.57
C GLN A 246 -11.07 48.48 -31.54
N THR A 247 -10.17 49.29 -30.96
CA THR A 247 -8.83 49.69 -31.45
C THR A 247 -8.58 50.02 -32.93
N ALA A 248 -7.99 51.21 -33.16
CA ALA A 248 -6.75 51.37 -33.93
C ALA A 248 -6.00 52.69 -33.57
N PRO A 249 -4.65 52.72 -33.55
CA PRO A 249 -3.85 53.91 -33.24
C PRO A 249 -3.11 54.52 -34.46
N GLY A 250 -2.82 55.83 -34.39
CA GLY A 250 -1.58 56.43 -34.89
C GLY A 250 -1.66 57.58 -35.93
N ILE A 251 -1.13 58.77 -35.53
CA ILE A 251 -0.17 59.65 -36.27
C ILE A 251 -0.76 60.43 -37.48
N ASP A 252 -0.55 61.71 -37.76
CA ASP A 252 0.15 62.88 -37.20
C ASP A 252 -0.14 64.11 -38.10
N ASP A 253 -0.03 65.29 -37.51
CA ASP A 253 0.29 66.63 -38.04
C ASP A 253 -0.34 67.30 -39.28
N SER A 254 -0.58 68.61 -39.05
CA SER A 254 -0.35 69.79 -39.90
C SER A 254 -1.54 70.56 -40.49
N GLU A 255 -1.39 71.87 -40.31
CA GLU A 255 -2.21 73.04 -40.64
C GLU A 255 -2.43 73.20 -42.16
N ASP A 256 -3.47 73.92 -42.59
CA ASP A 256 -3.36 75.20 -43.34
C ASP A 256 -4.70 75.63 -43.99
N GLU A 257 -4.73 76.92 -44.29
CA GLU A 257 -5.77 77.88 -44.64
C GLU A 257 -6.81 77.58 -45.75
N GLY A 258 -8.01 78.18 -45.56
CA GLY A 258 -8.41 79.37 -46.32
C GLY A 258 -8.79 79.28 -47.81
N MET A 259 -10.05 79.68 -48.05
CA MET A 259 -10.64 80.31 -49.24
C MET A 259 -10.93 79.47 -50.50
N GLY A 260 -12.18 79.64 -50.94
CA GLY A 260 -12.74 79.23 -52.22
C GLY A 260 -14.26 79.37 -52.21
#